data_AF-A0A0Q4WVC7-F1
#
_entry.id   AF-A0A0Q4WVC7-F1
#
_cell.length_a   1.000
_cell.length_b   1.000
_cell.length_c   1.000
_cell.angle_alpha   90.00
_cell.angle_beta   90.00
_cell.angle_gamma   90.00
#
_symmetry.space_group_name_H-M   'P 1'
#
loop_
_entity.id
_entity.type
_entity.pdbx_description
1 polymer ?
#
loop_
_entity_poly.entity_id
_entity_poly.type
_entity_poly.pdbx_seq_one_letter_code
_entity_poly.pdbx_strand_id
1 'polypeptide(L)'
;MVLTFWLDQPVWLMFVLLSAVFAVLMGVISILSVWSATRPGMHKLGIGVVAPYFNAISVMLALLTGFVANDAWERQRQATKIVQSEKTNLLAVHDLSLAAASDMSAIRTKLLAYANALIDDEWPKMTQGESSGTANDALGELMQSVADPRHSTEAGAAAHGSLLDAVMNLRAERGTRLGLADVQGDQSKWLTLMVLALLTLFSIGLIHVDKPVPQAVAMILFSAATVTTLGMIGLHERPFDGPMPVTSAPLEMARTAMTSPKP
;
A
#
# COMPACT_ATOMS: atom_id res chain seq x y z
N MET A 1 12.29 11.52 0.21
CA MET A 1 11.75 12.65 1.01
C MET A 1 10.54 13.33 0.35
N VAL A 2 10.59 13.72 -0.93
CA VAL A 2 9.43 14.41 -1.58
C VAL A 2 8.21 13.51 -1.72
N LEU A 3 8.41 12.26 -2.18
CA LEU A 3 7.32 11.29 -2.33
C LEU A 3 6.68 10.95 -0.99
N THR A 4 7.50 10.70 0.04
CA THR A 4 7.02 10.38 1.38
C THR A 4 6.19 11.54 1.93
N PHE A 5 6.72 12.77 1.86
CA PHE A 5 5.99 13.97 2.27
C PHE A 5 4.63 14.13 1.57
N TRP A 6 4.56 13.88 0.25
CA TRP A 6 3.30 13.97 -0.49
C TRP A 6 2.29 12.91 -0.06
N LEU A 7 2.72 11.66 0.13
CA LEU A 7 1.87 10.55 0.57
C LEU A 7 1.36 10.72 2.01
N ASP A 8 2.10 11.45 2.86
CA ASP A 8 1.71 11.72 4.25
C ASP A 8 0.63 12.83 4.37
N GLN A 9 0.28 13.50 3.27
CA GLN A 9 -0.73 14.56 3.28
C GLN A 9 -2.15 13.99 3.30
N PRO A 10 -3.14 14.73 3.83
CA PRO A 10 -4.54 14.34 3.69
C PRO A 10 -4.94 14.27 2.20
N VAL A 11 -5.87 13.37 1.88
CA VAL A 11 -6.30 13.05 0.51
C VAL A 11 -6.52 14.29 -0.35
N TRP A 12 -7.29 15.26 0.13
CA TRP A 12 -7.59 16.48 -0.61
C TRP A 12 -6.32 17.27 -0.96
N LEU A 13 -5.35 17.33 -0.05
CA LEU A 13 -4.10 18.06 -0.25
C LEU A 13 -3.17 17.32 -1.22
N MET A 14 -3.19 15.98 -1.26
CA MET A 14 -2.47 15.22 -2.28
C MET A 14 -2.90 15.63 -3.69
N PHE A 15 -4.22 15.68 -3.93
CA PHE A 15 -4.78 16.10 -5.22
C PHE A 15 -4.52 17.58 -5.50
N VAL A 16 -4.62 18.46 -4.49
CA VAL A 16 -4.32 19.90 -4.66
C VAL A 16 -2.85 20.12 -5.01
N LEU A 17 -1.91 19.44 -4.36
CA LEU A 17 -0.48 19.57 -4.64
C LEU A 17 -0.14 19.08 -6.04
N LEU A 18 -0.64 17.92 -6.45
CA LEU A 18 -0.47 17.45 -7.83
C LEU A 18 -1.10 18.43 -8.83
N SER A 19 -2.34 18.86 -8.60
CA SER A 19 -3.02 19.83 -9.45
C SER A 19 -2.24 21.13 -9.58
N ALA A 20 -1.68 21.64 -8.47
CA ALA A 20 -0.88 22.85 -8.44
C ALA A 20 0.41 22.70 -9.27
N VAL A 21 1.11 21.57 -9.15
CA VAL A 21 2.31 21.29 -9.96
C VAL A 21 1.97 21.31 -11.45
N PHE A 22 0.94 20.56 -11.87
CA PHE A 22 0.52 20.52 -13.28
C PHE A 22 -0.01 21.88 -13.77
N ALA A 23 -0.73 22.63 -12.94
CA ALA A 23 -1.23 23.96 -13.29
C ALA A 23 -0.09 24.98 -13.48
N VAL A 24 0.93 24.96 -12.61
CA VAL A 24 2.12 25.81 -12.74
C VAL A 24 2.87 25.47 -14.03
N LEU A 25 3.11 24.19 -14.30
CA LEU A 25 3.79 23.75 -15.52
C LEU A 25 3.02 24.13 -16.78
N MET A 26 1.71 23.94 -16.76
CA MET A 26 0.82 24.38 -17.84
C MET A 26 0.91 25.88 -18.06
N GLY A 27 0.81 26.68 -16.99
CA GLY A 27 0.93 28.13 -17.05
C GLY A 27 2.28 28.57 -17.63
N VAL A 28 3.38 27.96 -17.19
CA VAL A 28 4.73 28.25 -17.70
C VAL A 28 4.81 27.93 -19.20
N ILE A 29 4.36 26.75 -19.64
CA ILE A 29 4.39 26.35 -21.05
C ILE A 29 3.52 27.30 -21.90
N SER A 30 2.31 27.62 -21.46
CA SER A 30 1.41 28.54 -22.18
C SER A 30 1.98 29.97 -22.25
N ILE A 31 2.57 30.48 -21.17
CA ILE A 31 3.24 31.79 -21.15
C ILE A 31 4.42 31.78 -22.12
N LEU A 32 5.29 30.78 -22.05
CA LEU A 32 6.45 30.68 -22.95
C LEU A 32 6.03 30.58 -24.42
N SER A 33 4.85 29.99 -24.70
CA SER A 33 4.32 29.81 -26.07
C SER A 33 3.81 31.11 -26.67
N VAL A 34 3.25 32.00 -25.84
CA VAL A 34 2.62 33.26 -26.30
C VAL A 34 3.55 34.46 -26.13
N TRP A 35 4.50 34.41 -25.19
CA TRP A 35 5.38 35.53 -24.90
C TRP A 35 6.37 35.81 -26.04
N SER A 36 6.39 37.07 -26.51
CA SER A 36 7.13 37.50 -27.70
C SER A 36 8.62 37.19 -27.67
N ALA A 37 9.24 37.20 -26.48
CA ALA A 37 10.66 36.91 -26.30
C ALA A 37 11.00 35.42 -26.50
N THR A 38 10.13 34.51 -26.06
CA THR A 38 10.39 33.06 -26.04
C THR A 38 9.71 32.30 -27.19
N ARG A 39 8.68 32.89 -27.78
CA ARG A 39 7.89 32.30 -28.88
C ARG A 39 8.74 31.81 -30.06
N PRO A 40 9.74 32.54 -30.59
CA PRO A 40 10.57 32.03 -31.68
C PRO A 40 11.37 30.78 -31.29
N GLY A 41 11.80 30.69 -30.02
CA GLY A 41 12.52 29.54 -29.48
C GLY A 41 11.61 28.31 -29.35
N MET A 42 10.41 28.49 -28.79
CA MET A 42 9.41 27.42 -28.70
C MET A 42 8.96 26.92 -30.07
N HIS A 43 8.75 27.82 -31.02
CA HIS A 43 8.41 27.44 -32.38
C HIS A 43 9.56 26.65 -33.04
N LYS A 44 10.82 27.04 -32.86
CA LYS A 44 11.99 26.27 -33.32
C LYS A 44 12.08 24.88 -32.69
N LEU A 45 11.79 24.76 -31.39
CA LEU A 45 11.77 23.47 -30.69
C LEU A 45 10.62 22.57 -31.14
N GLY A 46 9.47 23.15 -31.50
CA GLY A 46 8.30 22.41 -31.99
C GLY A 46 8.36 22.04 -33.47
N ILE A 47 9.16 22.76 -34.29
CA ILE A 47 9.32 22.45 -35.73
C ILE A 47 9.85 21.01 -35.89
N GLY A 48 9.07 20.18 -36.58
CA GLY A 48 9.40 18.77 -36.84
C GLY A 48 8.90 17.79 -35.77
N VAL A 49 8.42 18.28 -34.61
CA VAL A 49 7.74 17.45 -33.61
C VAL A 49 6.29 17.25 -34.05
N VAL A 50 6.00 16.08 -34.61
CA VAL A 50 4.67 15.72 -35.08
C VAL A 50 3.90 14.93 -34.02
N ALA A 51 2.57 14.97 -34.08
CA ALA A 51 1.68 14.26 -33.15
C ALA A 51 2.02 12.77 -32.90
N PRO A 52 2.49 11.98 -33.89
CA PRO A 52 2.96 10.61 -33.65
C PRO A 52 4.10 10.47 -32.63
N TYR A 53 4.98 11.48 -32.47
CA TYR A 53 6.07 11.41 -31.49
C TYR A 53 5.55 11.52 -30.05
N PHE A 54 4.54 12.36 -29.83
CA PHE A 54 3.83 12.44 -28.55
C PHE A 54 3.19 11.09 -28.16
N ASN A 55 2.66 10.34 -29.14
CA ASN A 55 2.07 9.03 -28.86
C ASN A 55 3.10 8.07 -28.27
N ALA A 56 4.36 8.08 -28.72
CA ALA A 56 5.38 7.19 -28.17
C ALA A 56 5.63 7.42 -26.68
N ILE A 57 5.80 8.67 -26.25
CA ILE A 57 6.01 9.03 -24.83
C ILE A 57 4.75 8.74 -24.01
N SER A 58 3.57 9.07 -24.55
CA SER A 58 2.28 8.85 -23.89
C SER A 58 1.97 7.37 -23.69
N VAL A 59 2.30 6.52 -24.65
CA VAL A 59 2.18 5.07 -24.52
C VAL A 59 3.09 4.54 -23.43
N MET A 60 4.35 5.01 -23.38
CA MET A 60 5.29 4.63 -22.32
C MET A 60 4.79 5.07 -20.93
N LEU A 61 4.27 6.29 -20.81
CA LEU A 61 3.62 6.77 -19.59
C LEU A 61 2.43 5.88 -19.20
N ALA A 62 1.52 5.60 -20.14
CA ALA A 62 0.33 4.81 -19.89
C ALA A 62 0.65 3.38 -19.42
N LEU A 63 1.61 2.72 -20.09
CA LEU A 63 2.07 1.37 -19.71
C LEU A 63 2.68 1.36 -18.32
N LEU A 64 3.62 2.27 -18.03
CA LEU A 64 4.26 2.33 -16.72
C LEU A 64 3.24 2.68 -15.63
N THR A 65 2.33 3.62 -15.90
CA THR A 65 1.26 3.98 -14.97
C THR A 65 0.38 2.77 -14.65
N GLY A 66 0.04 1.96 -15.65
CA GLY A 66 -0.71 0.71 -15.46
C GLY A 66 0.04 -0.30 -14.60
N PHE A 67 1.34 -0.49 -14.80
CA PHE A 67 2.14 -1.39 -13.98
C PHE A 67 2.27 -0.92 -12.53
N VAL A 68 2.51 0.37 -12.31
CA VAL A 68 2.60 0.94 -10.96
C VAL A 68 1.25 0.87 -10.24
N ALA A 69 0.14 1.12 -10.94
CA ALA A 69 -1.20 0.95 -10.39
C ALA A 69 -1.47 -0.50 -9.99
N ASN A 70 -1.14 -1.45 -10.86
CA ASN A 70 -1.31 -2.87 -10.56
C ASN A 70 -0.48 -3.33 -9.36
N ASP A 71 0.77 -2.88 -9.25
CA ASP A 71 1.65 -3.15 -8.11
C ASP A 71 1.05 -2.62 -6.79
N ALA A 72 0.55 -1.38 -6.78
CA ALA A 72 -0.09 -0.79 -5.60
C ALA A 72 -1.35 -1.59 -5.17
N TRP A 73 -2.24 -1.91 -6.11
CA TRP A 73 -3.43 -2.71 -5.80
C TRP A 73 -3.09 -4.13 -5.36
N GLU A 74 -2.05 -4.75 -5.92
CA GLU A 74 -1.61 -6.08 -5.52
C GLU A 74 -1.07 -6.08 -4.09
N ARG A 75 -0.26 -5.08 -3.72
CA ARG A 75 0.19 -4.89 -2.33
C ARG A 75 -0.99 -4.74 -1.37
N GLN A 76 -1.99 -3.94 -1.72
CA GLN A 76 -3.21 -3.79 -0.92
C GLN A 76 -3.97 -5.12 -0.74
N ARG A 77 -4.12 -5.89 -1.83
CA ARG A 77 -4.76 -7.22 -1.79
C ARG A 77 -3.97 -8.20 -0.92
N GLN A 78 -2.65 -8.20 -1.03
CA GLN A 78 -1.77 -9.04 -0.21
C GLN A 78 -1.89 -8.67 1.26
N ALA A 79 -1.80 -7.39 1.62
CA ALA A 79 -1.98 -6.91 2.99
C ALA A 79 -3.35 -7.36 3.57
N THR A 80 -4.42 -7.17 2.81
CA THR A 80 -5.77 -7.62 3.22
C THR A 80 -5.82 -9.14 3.43
N LYS A 81 -5.25 -9.91 2.49
CA LYS A 81 -5.23 -11.37 2.56
C LYS A 81 -4.45 -11.87 3.78
N ILE A 82 -3.30 -11.26 4.09
CA ILE A 82 -2.45 -11.65 5.21
C ILE A 82 -3.17 -11.43 6.54
N VAL A 83 -3.83 -10.28 6.71
CA VAL A 83 -4.60 -9.98 7.94
C VAL A 83 -5.78 -10.94 8.13
N GLN A 84 -6.45 -11.32 7.03
CA GLN A 84 -7.49 -12.36 7.08
C GLN A 84 -6.92 -13.74 7.42
N SER A 85 -5.72 -14.05 6.92
CA SER A 85 -5.03 -15.30 7.23
C SER A 85 -4.61 -15.36 8.71
N GLU A 86 -4.07 -14.27 9.26
CA GLU A 86 -3.74 -14.17 10.69
C GLU A 86 -5.00 -14.36 11.55
N LYS A 87 -6.12 -13.74 11.18
CA LYS A 87 -7.43 -13.99 11.82
C LYS A 87 -7.79 -15.48 11.79
N THR A 88 -7.69 -16.12 10.63
CA THR A 88 -8.06 -17.54 10.48
C THR A 88 -7.17 -18.43 11.33
N ASN A 89 -5.86 -18.19 11.40
CA ASN A 89 -4.96 -18.98 12.23
C ASN A 89 -5.16 -18.71 13.73
N LEU A 90 -5.47 -17.48 14.15
CA LEU A 90 -5.86 -17.20 15.55
C LEU A 90 -7.07 -18.06 15.95
N LEU A 91 -8.11 -18.07 15.12
CA LEU A 91 -9.30 -18.88 15.36
C LEU A 91 -9.02 -20.38 15.29
N ALA A 92 -8.16 -20.83 14.37
CA ALA A 92 -7.76 -22.23 14.28
C ALA A 92 -7.05 -22.71 15.55
N VAL A 93 -6.10 -21.94 16.08
CA VAL A 93 -5.42 -22.27 17.35
C VAL A 93 -6.44 -22.34 18.48
N HIS A 94 -7.36 -21.38 18.56
CA HIS A 94 -8.41 -21.37 19.56
C HIS A 94 -9.35 -22.58 19.47
N ASP A 95 -9.91 -22.87 18.30
CA ASP A 95 -10.87 -23.96 18.12
C ASP A 95 -10.20 -25.34 18.29
N LEU A 96 -8.97 -25.53 17.81
CA LEU A 96 -8.20 -26.76 18.05
C LEU A 96 -7.93 -26.97 19.54
N SER A 97 -7.62 -25.89 20.28
CA SER A 97 -7.41 -25.96 21.73
C SER A 97 -8.68 -26.26 22.54
N LEU A 98 -9.86 -26.03 21.97
CA LEU A 98 -11.16 -26.42 22.56
C LEU A 98 -11.55 -27.86 22.19
N ALA A 99 -11.20 -28.30 20.98
CA ALA A 99 -11.51 -29.63 20.49
C ALA A 99 -10.53 -30.71 21.01
N ALA A 100 -9.39 -30.31 21.55
CA ALA A 100 -8.41 -31.21 22.15
C ALA A 100 -9.01 -31.99 23.33
N ALA A 101 -8.57 -33.25 23.47
CA ALA A 101 -9.03 -34.12 24.55
C ALA A 101 -8.59 -33.63 25.95
N SER A 102 -7.45 -32.92 26.03
CA SER A 102 -7.02 -32.22 27.24
C SER A 102 -7.36 -30.74 27.21
N ASP A 103 -7.67 -30.17 28.38
CA ASP A 103 -7.95 -28.74 28.49
C ASP A 103 -6.70 -27.91 28.24
N MET A 104 -6.61 -27.30 27.05
CA MET A 104 -5.52 -26.42 26.64
C MET A 104 -5.76 -24.95 27.06
N SER A 105 -6.29 -24.71 28.26
CA SER A 105 -6.57 -23.36 28.78
C SER A 105 -5.34 -22.45 28.87
N ALA A 106 -4.16 -23.02 29.14
CA ALA A 106 -2.89 -22.30 29.11
C ALA A 106 -2.57 -21.74 27.71
N ILE A 107 -2.77 -22.54 26.65
CA ILE A 107 -2.56 -22.13 25.26
C ILE A 107 -3.55 -21.03 24.88
N ARG A 108 -4.84 -21.17 25.24
CA ARG A 108 -5.85 -20.13 25.01
C ARG A 108 -5.51 -18.82 25.71
N THR A 109 -4.99 -18.88 26.93
CA THR A 109 -4.55 -17.69 27.67
C THR A 109 -3.38 -16.99 26.98
N LYS A 110 -2.37 -17.75 26.54
CA LYS A 110 -1.22 -17.20 25.80
C LYS A 110 -1.59 -16.68 24.41
N LEU A 111 -2.52 -17.34 23.73
CA LEU A 111 -3.08 -16.90 22.45
C LEU A 111 -3.80 -15.55 22.59
N LEU A 112 -4.61 -15.39 23.63
CA LEU A 112 -5.30 -14.13 23.90
C LEU A 112 -4.30 -13.02 24.27
N ALA A 113 -3.27 -13.32 25.07
CA ALA A 113 -2.20 -12.39 25.38
C ALA A 113 -1.46 -11.93 24.10
N TYR A 114 -1.14 -12.86 23.19
CA TYR A 114 -0.57 -12.53 21.89
C TYR A 114 -1.52 -11.67 21.04
N ALA A 115 -2.80 -12.02 20.94
CA ALA A 115 -3.79 -11.26 20.18
C ALA A 115 -3.94 -9.82 20.71
N ASN A 116 -3.91 -9.63 22.04
CA ASN A 116 -3.93 -8.30 22.65
C ASN A 116 -2.65 -7.52 22.33
N ALA A 117 -1.47 -8.12 22.49
CA ALA A 117 -0.21 -7.46 22.15
C ALA A 117 -0.13 -7.09 20.66
N LEU A 118 -0.65 -7.95 19.78
CA LEU A 118 -0.74 -7.73 18.35
C LEU A 118 -1.65 -6.53 18.00
N ILE A 119 -2.84 -6.46 18.58
CA ILE A 119 -3.84 -5.42 18.25
C ILE A 119 -3.52 -4.09 18.95
N ASP A 120 -3.21 -4.14 20.24
CA ASP A 120 -3.17 -2.95 21.09
C ASP A 120 -1.76 -2.30 21.13
N ASP A 121 -0.69 -3.06 20.84
CA ASP A 121 0.69 -2.54 20.84
C ASP A 121 1.38 -2.63 19.47
N GLU A 122 1.36 -3.78 18.80
CA GLU A 122 2.05 -3.93 17.51
C GLU A 122 1.38 -3.16 16.39
N TRP A 123 0.06 -3.20 16.28
CA TRP A 123 -0.64 -2.54 15.18
C TRP A 123 -0.36 -1.03 15.12
N PRO A 124 -0.50 -0.26 16.22
CA PRO A 124 -0.22 1.18 16.19
C PRO A 124 1.26 1.51 15.94
N LYS A 125 2.19 0.66 16.40
CA LYS A 125 3.63 0.82 16.16
C LYS A 125 3.99 0.52 14.69
N MET A 126 3.40 -0.53 14.13
CA MET A 126 3.59 -0.91 12.74
C MET A 126 3.17 0.20 11.77
N THR A 127 2.06 0.89 12.03
CA THR A 127 1.64 2.03 11.21
C THR A 127 2.58 3.24 11.33
N GLN A 128 3.51 3.23 12.28
CA GLN A 128 4.56 4.24 12.46
C GLN A 128 5.93 3.75 11.96
N GLY A 129 5.99 2.56 11.33
CA GLY A 129 7.26 1.95 10.89
C GLY A 129 8.07 1.31 12.01
N GLU A 130 7.46 1.06 13.17
CA GLU A 130 8.10 0.42 14.32
C GLU A 130 7.60 -1.03 14.51
N SER A 131 8.37 -1.84 15.24
CA SER A 131 7.98 -3.21 15.61
C SER A 131 7.77 -3.34 17.12
N SER A 132 6.86 -4.23 17.53
CA SER A 132 6.60 -4.50 18.95
C SER A 132 7.44 -5.66 19.47
N GLY A 133 8.27 -5.38 20.48
CA GLY A 133 8.91 -6.41 21.30
C GLY A 133 7.91 -7.23 22.11
N THR A 134 6.87 -6.60 22.65
CA THR A 134 5.83 -7.25 23.46
C THR A 134 5.05 -8.31 22.67
N ALA A 135 4.66 -8.01 21.43
CA ALA A 135 4.00 -8.98 20.56
C ALA A 135 4.95 -10.12 20.14
N ASN A 136 6.24 -9.81 19.96
CA ASN A 136 7.25 -10.82 19.67
C ASN A 136 7.42 -11.82 20.83
N ASP A 137 7.50 -11.31 22.06
CA ASP A 137 7.67 -12.12 23.25
C ASP A 137 6.43 -12.97 23.51
N ALA A 138 5.23 -12.38 23.39
CA ALA A 138 3.97 -13.11 23.54
C ALA A 138 3.81 -14.25 22.50
N LEU A 139 4.25 -14.02 21.25
CA LEU A 139 4.29 -15.07 20.23
C LEU A 139 5.29 -16.16 20.59
N GLY A 140 6.46 -15.80 21.11
CA GLY A 140 7.47 -16.75 21.58
C GLY A 140 6.95 -17.63 22.72
N GLU A 141 6.27 -17.05 23.70
CA GLU A 141 5.64 -17.80 24.80
C GLU A 141 4.53 -18.73 24.31
N LEU A 142 3.70 -18.30 23.36
CA LEU A 142 2.68 -19.14 22.73
C LEU A 142 3.31 -20.33 22.00
N MET A 143 4.35 -20.08 21.20
CA MET A 143 5.09 -21.13 20.49
C MET A 143 5.72 -22.14 21.47
N GLN A 144 6.34 -21.66 22.54
CA GLN A 144 6.94 -22.52 23.55
C GLN A 144 5.89 -23.39 24.25
N SER A 145 4.72 -22.84 24.56
CA SER A 145 3.62 -23.59 25.16
C SER A 145 3.08 -24.66 24.21
N VAL A 146 2.93 -24.34 22.92
CA VAL A 146 2.38 -25.27 21.92
C VAL A 146 3.37 -26.37 21.56
N ALA A 147 4.68 -26.08 21.60
CA ALA A 147 5.74 -27.05 21.32
C ALA A 147 6.02 -28.06 22.45
N ASP A 148 5.34 -27.96 23.59
CA ASP A 148 5.52 -28.89 24.70
C ASP A 148 5.09 -30.31 24.29
N PRO A 149 5.99 -31.32 24.32
CA PRO A 149 5.69 -32.68 23.90
C PRO A 149 4.54 -33.34 24.66
N ARG A 150 4.22 -32.87 25.88
CA ARG A 150 3.10 -33.37 26.69
C ARG A 150 1.77 -33.20 25.99
N HIS A 151 1.62 -32.17 25.16
CA HIS A 151 0.41 -31.97 24.37
C HIS A 151 0.23 -33.02 23.27
N SER A 152 1.31 -33.58 22.73
CA SER A 152 1.24 -34.70 21.77
C SER A 152 0.69 -35.97 22.42
N THR A 153 1.09 -36.24 23.66
CA THR A 153 0.61 -37.41 24.42
C THR A 153 -0.84 -37.29 24.86
N GLU A 154 -1.34 -36.07 25.10
CA GLU A 154 -2.69 -35.84 25.63
C GLU A 154 -3.74 -35.57 24.55
N ALA A 155 -3.40 -34.79 23.51
CA ALA A 155 -4.34 -34.43 22.43
C ALA A 155 -4.24 -35.34 21.20
N GLY A 156 -3.19 -36.15 21.13
CA GLY A 156 -2.86 -36.97 19.97
C GLY A 156 -1.98 -36.22 18.95
N ALA A 157 -1.07 -36.94 18.32
CA ALA A 157 -0.05 -36.39 17.42
C ALA A 157 -0.62 -35.56 16.26
N ALA A 158 -1.78 -35.93 15.72
CA ALA A 158 -2.41 -35.20 14.63
C ALA A 158 -2.91 -33.81 15.07
N ALA A 159 -3.62 -33.72 16.20
CA ALA A 159 -4.13 -32.44 16.71
C ALA A 159 -3.00 -31.51 17.15
N HIS A 160 -1.97 -32.07 17.80
CA HIS A 160 -0.76 -31.32 18.18
C HIS A 160 -0.01 -30.79 16.95
N GLY A 161 0.13 -31.60 15.89
CA GLY A 161 0.74 -31.16 14.63
C GLY A 161 -0.03 -29.99 13.99
N SER A 162 -1.36 -30.10 13.89
CA SER A 162 -2.18 -29.00 13.35
C SER A 162 -2.11 -27.72 14.18
N LEU A 163 -2.00 -27.85 15.51
CA LEU A 163 -1.84 -26.70 16.41
C LEU A 163 -0.49 -26.00 16.20
N LEU A 164 0.59 -26.78 16.09
CA LEU A 164 1.93 -26.27 15.82
C LEU A 164 1.98 -25.56 14.46
N ASP A 165 1.40 -26.17 13.42
CA ASP A 165 1.33 -25.59 12.08
C ASP A 165 0.58 -24.25 12.07
N ALA A 166 -0.55 -24.15 12.78
CA ALA A 166 -1.32 -22.92 12.87
C ALA A 166 -0.52 -21.78 13.55
N VAL A 167 0.24 -22.09 14.60
CA VAL A 167 1.10 -21.10 15.28
C VAL A 167 2.32 -20.71 14.41
N MET A 168 2.89 -21.67 13.68
CA MET A 168 3.97 -21.37 12.72
C MET A 168 3.49 -20.47 11.59
N ASN A 169 2.26 -20.68 11.10
CA ASN A 169 1.63 -19.80 10.12
C ASN A 169 1.42 -18.39 10.68
N LEU A 170 0.96 -18.22 11.93
CA LEU A 170 0.86 -16.91 12.58
C LEU A 170 2.21 -16.16 12.56
N ARG A 171 3.30 -16.86 12.87
CA ARG A 171 4.64 -16.27 12.84
C ARG A 171 5.04 -15.83 11.43
N ALA A 172 4.81 -16.67 10.42
CA ALA A 172 5.15 -16.38 9.04
C ALA A 172 4.32 -15.20 8.48
N GLU A 173 3.03 -15.17 8.79
CA GLU A 173 2.10 -14.13 8.38
C GLU A 173 2.42 -12.79 9.03
N ARG A 174 2.71 -12.78 10.35
CA ARG A 174 3.23 -11.59 11.05
C ARG A 174 4.49 -11.05 10.38
N GLY A 175 5.46 -11.91 10.08
CA GLY A 175 6.69 -11.51 9.39
C GLY A 175 6.42 -10.89 8.02
N THR A 176 5.48 -11.47 7.27
CA THR A 176 5.08 -10.94 5.95
C THR A 176 4.35 -9.60 6.09
N ARG A 177 3.45 -9.45 7.07
CA ARG A 177 2.75 -8.20 7.35
C ARG A 177 3.72 -7.07 7.73
N LEU A 178 4.64 -7.33 8.66
CA LEU A 178 5.66 -6.34 9.05
C LEU A 178 6.57 -6.00 7.86
N GLY A 179 6.94 -6.98 7.04
CA GLY A 179 7.71 -6.76 5.82
C GLY A 179 6.98 -5.89 4.80
N LEU A 180 5.65 -6.02 4.67
CA LEU A 180 4.84 -5.15 3.82
C LEU A 180 4.67 -3.73 4.39
N ALA A 181 4.67 -3.59 5.71
CA ALA A 181 4.60 -2.29 6.39
C ALA A 181 5.92 -1.49 6.31
N ASP A 182 7.07 -2.18 6.29
CA ASP A 182 8.40 -1.55 6.23
C ASP A 182 8.80 -1.09 4.81
N VAL A 183 8.03 -1.43 3.76
CA VAL A 183 8.38 -1.05 2.40
C VAL A 183 8.28 0.47 2.21
N GLN A 184 9.42 1.14 2.28
CA GLN A 184 9.54 2.52 1.82
C GLN A 184 9.25 2.56 0.32
N GLY A 185 8.23 3.34 -0.08
CA GLY A 185 7.80 3.44 -1.48
C GLY A 185 8.96 3.69 -2.43
N ASP A 186 9.04 2.90 -3.51
CA ASP A 186 10.11 2.98 -4.49
C ASP A 186 10.11 4.37 -5.16
N GLN A 187 11.06 5.23 -4.79
CA GLN A 187 11.11 6.59 -5.33
C GLN A 187 11.44 6.61 -6.83
N SER A 188 12.06 5.55 -7.36
CA SER A 188 12.49 5.49 -8.76
C SER A 188 11.31 5.35 -9.72
N LYS A 189 10.30 4.53 -9.40
CA LYS A 189 9.08 4.39 -10.23
C LYS A 189 8.30 5.70 -10.32
N TRP A 190 8.17 6.41 -9.19
CA TRP A 190 7.46 7.69 -9.12
C TRP A 190 8.20 8.81 -9.85
N LEU A 191 9.53 8.87 -9.72
CA LEU A 191 10.34 9.80 -10.49
C LEU A 191 10.16 9.57 -11.99
N THR A 192 10.17 8.31 -12.43
CA THR A 192 9.99 7.95 -13.84
C THR A 192 8.61 8.36 -14.35
N LEU A 193 7.54 8.08 -13.59
CA LEU A 193 6.18 8.53 -13.92
C LEU A 193 6.07 10.04 -14.04
N MET A 194 6.68 10.77 -13.10
CA MET A 194 6.66 12.24 -13.12
C MET A 194 7.40 12.76 -14.34
N VAL A 195 8.62 12.27 -14.64
CA VAL A 195 9.38 12.67 -15.83
C VAL A 195 8.61 12.39 -17.11
N LEU A 196 7.99 11.21 -17.24
CA LEU A 196 7.18 10.88 -18.42
C LEU A 196 5.96 11.80 -18.53
N ALA A 197 5.25 12.07 -17.44
CA ALA A 197 4.12 12.99 -17.43
C ALA A 197 4.53 14.42 -17.83
N LEU A 198 5.68 14.90 -17.35
CA LEU A 198 6.25 16.20 -17.72
C LEU A 198 6.60 16.26 -19.21
N LEU A 199 7.28 15.23 -19.73
CA LEU A 199 7.63 15.15 -21.15
C LEU A 199 6.37 15.11 -22.03
N THR A 200 5.34 14.37 -21.62
CA THR A 200 4.06 14.32 -22.31
C THR A 200 3.36 15.68 -22.31
N LEU A 201 3.27 16.36 -21.16
CA LEU A 201 2.68 17.69 -21.04
C LEU A 201 3.42 18.73 -21.89
N PHE A 202 4.76 18.71 -21.86
CA PHE A 202 5.60 19.58 -22.67
C PHE A 202 5.42 19.32 -24.18
N SER A 203 5.32 18.05 -24.58
CA SER A 203 5.05 17.67 -25.98
C SER A 203 3.71 18.20 -26.48
N ILE A 204 2.64 18.13 -25.67
CA ILE A 204 1.33 18.72 -25.99
C ILE A 204 1.48 20.24 -26.23
N GLY A 205 2.25 20.90 -25.38
CA GLY A 205 2.60 22.31 -25.49
C GLY A 205 3.25 22.65 -26.82
N LEU A 206 4.33 21.94 -27.20
CA LEU A 206 5.07 22.19 -28.44
C LEU A 206 4.21 21.97 -29.69
N ILE A 207 3.40 20.90 -29.73
CA ILE A 207 2.57 20.57 -30.91
C ILE A 207 1.52 21.65 -31.19
N HIS A 208 0.97 22.26 -30.15
CA HIS A 208 -0.08 23.27 -30.27
C HIS A 208 0.44 24.69 -30.06
N VAL A 209 1.75 24.94 -30.23
CA VAL A 209 2.37 26.25 -29.95
C VAL A 209 1.71 27.41 -30.70
N ASP A 210 1.17 27.17 -31.90
CA ASP A 210 0.46 28.19 -32.70
C ASP A 210 -1.05 28.29 -32.40
N LYS A 211 -1.58 27.41 -31.55
CA LYS A 211 -3.01 27.27 -31.26
C LYS A 211 -3.25 27.32 -29.75
N PRO A 212 -3.25 28.51 -29.13
CA PRO A 212 -3.26 28.66 -27.67
C PRO A 212 -4.49 28.04 -27.00
N VAL A 213 -5.67 28.13 -27.63
CA VAL A 213 -6.90 27.54 -27.08
C VAL A 213 -6.84 25.99 -27.14
N PRO A 214 -6.61 25.34 -28.29
CA PRO A 214 -6.38 23.90 -28.34
C PRO A 214 -5.25 23.40 -27.43
N GLN A 215 -4.16 24.16 -27.32
CA GLN A 215 -3.05 23.86 -26.40
C GLN A 215 -3.54 23.78 -24.96
N ALA A 216 -4.20 24.84 -24.47
CA ALA A 216 -4.72 24.89 -23.11
C ALA A 216 -5.71 23.76 -22.84
N VAL A 217 -6.67 23.52 -23.74
CA VAL A 217 -7.68 22.45 -23.58
C VAL A 217 -7.01 21.08 -23.49
N ALA A 218 -6.07 20.75 -24.38
CA ALA A 218 -5.39 19.47 -24.37
C ALA A 218 -4.55 19.27 -23.10
N MET A 219 -3.87 20.31 -22.63
CA MET A 219 -3.08 20.27 -21.39
C MET A 219 -3.96 20.13 -20.14
N ILE A 220 -5.12 20.79 -20.10
CA ILE A 220 -6.09 20.64 -18.99
C ILE A 220 -6.61 19.20 -18.95
N LEU A 221 -7.05 18.65 -20.08
CA LEU A 221 -7.58 17.29 -20.15
C LEU A 221 -6.52 16.25 -19.74
N PHE A 222 -5.30 16.39 -20.26
CA PHE A 222 -4.20 15.51 -19.88
C PHE A 222 -3.86 15.63 -18.39
N SER A 223 -3.70 16.85 -17.87
CA SER A 223 -3.38 17.09 -16.46
C SER A 223 -4.46 16.52 -15.54
N ALA A 224 -5.74 16.71 -15.86
CA ALA A 224 -6.85 16.15 -15.09
C ALA A 224 -6.80 14.62 -15.05
N ALA A 225 -6.56 13.97 -16.19
CA ALA A 225 -6.41 12.52 -16.27
C ALA A 225 -5.19 12.01 -15.46
N THR A 226 -4.04 12.67 -15.61
CA THR A 226 -2.80 12.30 -14.91
C THR A 226 -2.91 12.52 -13.40
N VAL A 227 -3.41 13.67 -12.95
CA VAL A 227 -3.64 13.96 -11.53
C VAL A 227 -4.59 12.94 -10.91
N THR A 228 -5.69 12.62 -11.60
CA THR A 228 -6.66 11.63 -11.12
C THR A 228 -6.00 10.26 -10.98
N THR A 229 -5.27 9.83 -12.01
CA THR A 229 -4.65 8.51 -12.05
C THR A 229 -3.54 8.37 -11.01
N LEU A 230 -2.59 9.31 -10.98
CA LEU A 230 -1.49 9.30 -10.01
C LEU A 230 -1.99 9.46 -8.57
N GLY A 231 -3.00 10.30 -8.35
CA GLY A 231 -3.65 10.44 -7.06
C GLY A 231 -4.25 9.10 -6.59
N MET A 232 -4.98 8.41 -7.46
CA MET A 232 -5.58 7.10 -7.13
C MET A 232 -4.54 6.02 -6.81
N ILE A 233 -3.43 6.00 -7.54
CA ILE A 233 -2.28 5.12 -7.24
C ILE A 233 -1.72 5.46 -5.86
N GLY A 234 -1.51 6.75 -5.57
CA GLY A 234 -0.99 7.21 -4.28
C GLY A 234 -1.84 6.78 -3.09
N LEU A 235 -3.17 6.72 -3.24
CA LEU A 235 -4.07 6.26 -2.17
C LEU A 235 -3.86 4.79 -1.77
N HIS A 236 -3.34 3.96 -2.68
CA HIS A 236 -3.15 2.51 -2.48
C HIS A 236 -1.68 2.12 -2.35
N GLU A 237 -0.76 3.09 -2.42
CA GLU A 237 0.69 2.84 -2.39
C GLU A 237 1.15 2.30 -1.03
N ARG A 238 0.47 2.68 0.05
CA ARG A 238 0.80 2.37 1.43
C ARG A 238 -0.33 1.63 2.14
N PRO A 239 -0.22 0.30 2.34
CA PRO A 239 -1.35 -0.51 2.76
C PRO A 239 -1.72 -0.38 4.25
N PHE A 240 -0.82 0.07 5.12
CA PHE A 240 -1.07 0.12 6.57
C PHE A 240 -1.05 1.54 7.15
N ASP A 241 -0.23 2.44 6.61
CA ASP A 241 -0.08 3.83 7.06
C ASP A 241 -0.60 4.86 6.04
N GLY A 242 -1.17 4.39 4.92
CA GLY A 242 -1.71 5.25 3.87
C GLY A 242 -3.15 5.76 4.13
N PRO A 243 -3.70 6.54 3.18
CA PRO A 243 -5.04 7.14 3.31
C PRO A 243 -6.21 6.14 3.29
N MET A 244 -6.01 4.95 2.73
CA MET A 244 -6.98 3.85 2.71
C MET A 244 -6.35 2.60 3.34
N PRO A 245 -6.10 2.61 4.66
CA PRO A 245 -5.33 1.56 5.30
C PRO A 245 -6.17 0.29 5.48
N VAL A 246 -5.52 -0.87 5.38
CA VAL A 246 -6.02 -2.11 5.97
C VAL A 246 -6.02 -1.92 7.48
N THR A 247 -7.08 -2.38 8.15
CA THR A 247 -7.28 -2.17 9.60
C THR A 247 -7.15 -3.48 10.38
N SER A 248 -7.00 -3.35 11.71
CA SER A 248 -7.00 -4.46 12.67
C SER A 248 -8.36 -5.13 12.85
N ALA A 249 -9.42 -4.64 12.20
CA ALA A 249 -10.80 -5.10 12.42
C ALA A 249 -10.98 -6.64 12.30
N PRO A 250 -10.38 -7.36 11.33
CA PRO A 250 -10.47 -8.82 11.29
C PRO A 250 -9.86 -9.49 12.53
N LEU A 251 -8.77 -8.95 13.08
CA LEU A 251 -8.11 -9.46 14.28
C LEU A 251 -8.95 -9.18 15.53
N GLU A 252 -9.58 -8.01 15.61
CA GLU A 252 -10.52 -7.66 16.69
C GLU A 252 -11.74 -8.58 16.72
N MET A 253 -12.25 -8.97 15.54
CA MET A 253 -13.29 -9.99 15.43
C MET A 253 -12.83 -11.34 15.97
N ALA A 254 -11.59 -11.75 15.68
CA ALA A 254 -11.01 -12.98 16.24
C ALA A 254 -10.91 -12.90 17.77
N ARG A 255 -10.35 -11.80 18.30
CA ARG A 255 -10.27 -11.55 19.75
C ARG A 255 -11.63 -11.68 20.42
N THR A 256 -12.65 -11.04 19.86
CA THR A 256 -14.02 -11.08 20.39
C THR A 256 -14.60 -12.50 20.38
N ALA A 257 -14.39 -13.25 19.29
CA ALA A 257 -14.86 -14.63 19.18
C ALA A 257 -14.17 -15.57 20.18
N MET A 258 -12.88 -15.35 20.48
CA MET A 258 -12.14 -16.14 21.48
C MET A 258 -12.56 -15.84 22.93
N THR A 259 -13.03 -14.61 23.20
CA THR A 259 -13.48 -14.22 24.55
C THR A 259 -14.97 -14.46 24.80
N SER A 260 -15.76 -14.69 23.74
CA SER A 260 -17.20 -14.91 23.87
C SER A 260 -17.47 -16.33 24.37
N PRO A 261 -18.31 -16.51 25.41
CA PRO A 261 -18.75 -17.85 25.79
C PRO A 261 -19.51 -18.47 24.61
N LYS A 262 -19.13 -19.69 24.18
CA LYS A 262 -19.93 -20.44 23.20
C LYS A 262 -21.32 -20.71 23.82
N PRO A 263 -22.42 -20.51 23.08
CA PRO A 263 -23.77 -20.83 23.54
C PRO A 263 -23.96 -22.33 23.79
#